data_AF-A0AAV1U123-F1
#
_entry.id   AF-A0AAV1U123-F1
#
_cell.length_a   1.000
_cell.length_b   1.000
_cell.length_c   1.000
_cell.angle_alpha   90.00
_cell.angle_beta   90.00
_cell.angle_gamma   90.00
#
_symmetry.space_group_name_H-M   'P 1'
#
loop_
_entity.id
_entity.type
_entity.pdbx_description
1 polymer ?
#
loop_
_entity_poly.entity_id
_entity_poly.type
_entity_poly.pdbx_seq_one_letter_code
_entity_poly.pdbx_strand_id
1 'polypeptide(L)'
;MENSTPLSEAQKVALDKLTASLGPEYVEFLVSQGPEVLNARVESFMQYEATLLGQVQDQIASAMPTRYVSVPDEEAKTRPLRVEVKNYSGKESKNLILWIREIEMAMRSGLITLDHQQVSLATSKLDGRAREWALTCSTSVDIAFPTWESLKTQLVQVFSPPNQAYRVRSRFLSTRQGKNELSDYVQELRTAHDCNAV
;
A
#
# COMPACT_ATOMS: atom_id res chain seq x y z
N MET A 1 48.99 50.75 -22.75
CA MET A 1 47.68 50.17 -23.07
C MET A 1 47.58 48.89 -22.24
N GLU A 2 47.10 48.99 -21.01
CA GLU A 2 46.95 47.84 -20.12
C GLU A 2 45.49 47.36 -20.21
N ASN A 3 45.28 46.27 -20.97
CA ASN A 3 44.01 45.56 -20.97
C ASN A 3 44.01 44.58 -19.79
N SER A 4 43.57 45.04 -18.61
CA SER A 4 43.20 44.12 -17.52
C SER A 4 41.85 43.50 -17.88
N THR A 5 41.86 42.26 -18.36
CA THR A 5 40.65 41.47 -18.57
C THR A 5 39.92 41.35 -17.22
N PRO A 6 38.69 41.86 -17.06
CA PRO A 6 38.00 41.79 -15.79
C PRO A 6 37.68 40.34 -15.45
N LEU A 7 38.10 39.89 -14.25
CA LEU A 7 37.78 38.58 -13.70
C LEU A 7 36.26 38.33 -13.76
N SER A 8 35.88 37.16 -14.25
CA SER A 8 34.48 36.70 -14.25
C SER A 8 33.96 36.54 -12.82
N GLU A 9 32.65 36.66 -12.62
CA GLU A 9 32.02 36.54 -11.30
C GLU A 9 32.35 35.20 -10.62
N ALA A 10 32.43 34.11 -11.41
CA ALA A 10 32.86 32.80 -10.92
C ALA A 10 34.32 32.78 -10.45
N GLN A 11 35.20 33.51 -11.14
CA GLN A 11 36.61 33.61 -10.78
C GLN A 11 36.81 34.44 -9.51
N LYS A 12 35.99 35.48 -9.29
CA LYS A 12 35.99 36.25 -8.03
C LYS A 12 35.59 35.39 -6.84
N VAL A 13 34.50 34.63 -6.98
CA VAL A 13 34.04 33.70 -5.93
C VAL A 13 35.11 32.62 -5.64
N ALA A 14 35.75 32.09 -6.68
CA ALA A 14 36.85 31.14 -6.50
C ALA A 14 38.07 31.76 -5.81
N LEU A 15 38.38 33.03 -6.11
CA LEU A 15 39.45 33.78 -5.46
C LEU A 15 39.15 34.05 -3.97
N ASP A 16 37.91 34.40 -3.63
CA ASP A 16 37.48 34.59 -2.25
C ASP A 16 37.61 33.30 -1.43
N LYS A 17 37.21 32.16 -2.01
CA LYS A 17 37.38 30.84 -1.40
C LYS A 17 38.85 30.44 -1.25
N LEU A 18 39.68 30.77 -2.23
CA LEU A 18 41.11 30.51 -2.19
C LEU A 18 41.78 31.35 -1.10
N THR A 19 41.38 32.62 -0.97
CA THR A 19 41.78 33.52 0.12
C THR A 19 41.38 32.96 1.48
N ALA A 20 40.15 32.46 1.61
CA ALA A 20 39.64 31.87 2.84
C ALA A 20 40.34 30.56 3.24
N SER A 21 40.85 29.78 2.27
CA SER A 21 41.46 28.47 2.52
C SER A 21 42.98 28.49 2.67
N LEU A 22 43.67 29.38 1.95
CA LEU A 22 45.13 29.46 1.93
C LEU A 22 45.69 30.74 2.56
N GLY A 23 44.83 31.67 2.97
CA GLY A 23 45.19 32.94 3.57
C GLY A 23 45.46 34.05 2.54
N PRO A 24 45.31 35.33 2.95
CA PRO A 24 45.54 36.48 2.07
C PRO A 24 46.99 36.61 1.62
N GLU A 25 47.96 36.18 2.44
CA GLU A 25 49.40 36.29 2.10
C GLU A 25 49.76 35.47 0.86
N TYR A 26 49.11 34.32 0.69
CA TYR A 26 49.30 33.45 -0.47
C TYR A 26 48.70 34.06 -1.74
N VAL A 27 47.58 34.76 -1.62
CA VAL A 27 46.93 35.43 -2.76
C VAL A 27 47.72 36.67 -3.19
N GLU A 28 48.24 37.45 -2.24
CA GLU A 28 49.15 38.57 -2.54
C GLU A 28 50.42 38.10 -3.27
N PHE A 29 50.97 36.94 -2.87
CA PHE A 29 52.07 36.31 -3.59
C PHE A 29 51.70 35.95 -5.03
N LEU A 30 50.52 35.37 -5.26
CA LEU A 30 50.05 35.05 -6.62
C LEU A 30 49.79 36.30 -7.46
N VAL A 31 49.31 37.38 -6.86
CA VAL A 31 49.17 38.69 -7.53
C VAL A 31 50.54 39.25 -7.91
N SER A 32 51.56 39.12 -7.05
CA SER A 32 52.92 39.57 -7.32
C SER A 32 53.62 38.81 -8.46
N GLN A 33 53.17 37.58 -8.75
CA GLN A 33 53.68 36.73 -9.84
C GLN A 33 53.07 37.07 -11.21
N GLY A 34 52.04 37.92 -11.25
CA GLY A 34 51.40 38.38 -12.47
C GLY A 34 50.00 37.80 -12.69
N PRO A 35 49.17 38.48 -13.51
CA PRO A 35 47.74 38.17 -13.67
C PRO A 35 47.50 36.81 -14.34
N GLU A 36 48.41 36.34 -15.19
CA GLU A 36 48.31 35.03 -15.86
C GLU A 36 48.44 33.87 -14.86
N VAL A 37 49.36 34.00 -13.89
CA VAL A 37 49.60 32.98 -12.85
C VAL A 37 48.42 32.91 -11.88
N LEU A 38 47.87 34.08 -11.49
CA LEU A 38 46.66 34.17 -10.68
C LEU A 38 45.48 33.47 -11.39
N ASN A 39 45.23 33.80 -12.66
CA ASN A 39 44.12 33.25 -13.42
C ASN A 39 44.25 31.73 -13.58
N ALA A 40 45.43 31.23 -13.94
CA ALA A 40 45.67 29.79 -14.05
C ALA A 40 45.46 29.05 -12.72
N ARG A 41 45.84 29.68 -11.60
CA ARG A 41 45.66 29.09 -10.27
C ARG A 41 44.19 29.05 -9.86
N VAL A 42 43.45 30.13 -10.12
CA VAL A 42 42.01 30.20 -9.87
C VAL A 42 41.25 29.18 -10.73
N GLU A 43 41.64 29.02 -11.99
CA GLU A 43 41.03 28.04 -12.90
C GLU A 43 41.31 26.60 -12.46
N SER A 44 42.55 26.30 -12.04
CA SER A 44 42.91 25.01 -11.44
C SER A 44 42.09 24.71 -10.18
N PHE A 45 41.82 25.72 -9.35
CA PHE A 45 40.98 25.58 -8.17
C PHE A 45 39.51 25.30 -8.53
N MET A 46 38.94 26.03 -9.49
CA MET A 46 37.58 25.79 -9.99
C MET A 46 37.43 24.38 -10.57
N GLN A 47 38.41 23.91 -11.34
CA GLN A 47 38.39 22.56 -11.91
C GLN A 47 38.47 21.46 -10.84
N TYR A 48 39.28 21.70 -9.80
CA TYR A 48 39.36 20.80 -8.65
C TYR A 48 38.03 20.74 -7.90
N GLU A 49 37.40 21.88 -7.60
CA GLU A 49 36.08 21.92 -6.95
C GLU A 49 35.02 21.19 -7.80
N ALA A 50 35.00 21.42 -9.12
CA ALA A 50 34.05 20.76 -10.03
C ALA A 50 34.23 19.24 -10.06
N THR A 51 35.49 18.77 -10.07
CA THR A 51 35.83 17.35 -10.05
C THR A 51 35.43 16.70 -8.72
N LEU A 52 35.68 17.39 -7.60
CA LEU A 52 35.33 16.91 -6.27
C LEU A 52 33.80 16.84 -6.10
N LEU A 53 33.06 17.84 -6.56
CA LEU A 53 31.59 17.83 -6.55
C LEU A 53 31.03 16.69 -7.41
N GLY A 54 31.62 16.44 -8.59
CA GLY A 54 31.24 15.31 -9.44
C GLY A 54 31.47 13.96 -8.75
N GLN A 55 32.62 13.76 -8.12
CA GLN A 55 32.94 12.54 -7.37
C GLN A 55 31.98 12.31 -6.19
N VAL A 56 31.65 13.37 -5.44
CA VAL A 56 30.68 13.28 -4.34
C VAL A 56 29.28 12.97 -4.88
N GLN A 57 28.89 13.53 -6.02
CA GLN A 57 27.59 13.26 -6.64
C GLN A 57 27.49 11.82 -7.17
N ASP A 58 28.55 11.31 -7.80
CA ASP A 58 28.64 9.91 -8.26
C ASP A 58 28.63 8.94 -7.07
N GLN A 59 29.33 9.29 -5.99
CA GLN A 59 29.36 8.49 -4.76
C GLN A 59 27.99 8.47 -4.07
N ILE A 60 27.27 9.60 -4.04
CA ILE A 60 25.88 9.67 -3.56
C ILE A 60 24.97 8.84 -4.47
N ALA A 61 25.09 8.94 -5.80
CA ALA A 61 24.29 8.17 -6.76
C ALA A 61 24.56 6.65 -6.69
N SER A 62 25.78 6.26 -6.32
CA SER A 62 26.17 4.86 -6.14
C SER A 62 25.79 4.30 -4.77
N ALA A 63 25.93 5.08 -3.69
CA ALA A 63 25.65 4.67 -2.31
C ALA A 63 24.16 4.78 -1.94
N MET A 64 23.41 5.64 -2.63
CA MET A 64 21.96 5.70 -2.56
C MET A 64 21.43 5.16 -3.90
N PRO A 65 20.87 3.94 -3.96
CA PRO A 65 19.93 3.63 -5.03
C PRO A 65 18.80 4.61 -4.81
N THR A 66 18.86 5.75 -5.50
CA THR A 66 17.88 6.78 -5.31
C THR A 66 16.60 6.16 -5.82
N ARG A 67 15.73 5.81 -4.88
CA ARG A 67 14.29 5.84 -5.06
C ARG A 67 13.94 7.28 -5.46
N TYR A 68 14.37 7.70 -6.64
CA TYR A 68 13.60 8.63 -7.43
C TYR A 68 12.42 7.79 -7.86
N VAL A 69 11.46 7.69 -6.94
CA VAL A 69 10.07 7.62 -7.34
C VAL A 69 9.84 8.96 -8.03
N SER A 70 10.22 9.03 -9.30
CA SER A 70 9.34 9.68 -10.26
C SER A 70 7.97 9.14 -9.91
N VAL A 71 7.06 10.01 -9.50
CA VAL A 71 5.64 9.69 -9.48
C VAL A 71 5.15 10.06 -10.89
N PRO A 72 5.31 9.21 -11.94
CA PRO A 72 4.37 9.27 -13.03
C PRO A 72 3.08 8.71 -12.46
N ASP A 73 2.12 9.59 -12.19
CA ASP A 73 0.72 9.27 -11.92
C ASP A 73 0.55 8.02 -11.03
N GLU A 74 0.71 8.18 -9.71
CA GLU A 74 0.17 7.18 -8.78
C GLU A 74 -1.35 7.19 -8.97
N GLU A 75 -1.83 6.39 -9.94
CA GLU A 75 -3.17 5.82 -9.96
C GLU A 75 -3.49 5.50 -8.51
N ALA A 76 -4.39 6.31 -7.93
CA ALA A 76 -4.61 6.39 -6.49
C ALA A 76 -4.47 5.01 -5.86
N LYS A 77 -3.30 4.69 -5.28
CA LYS A 77 -3.05 3.36 -4.70
C LYS A 77 -4.15 3.16 -3.70
N THR A 78 -5.11 2.30 -4.05
CA THR A 78 -6.32 2.12 -3.27
C THR A 78 -5.87 1.61 -1.93
N ARG A 79 -6.06 2.42 -0.89
CA ARG A 79 -5.62 2.04 0.45
C ARG A 79 -6.55 0.93 0.91
N PRO A 80 -6.01 -0.22 1.38
CA PRO A 80 -6.82 -1.26 1.99
C PRO A 80 -7.65 -0.66 3.14
N LEU A 81 -8.98 -0.74 3.01
CA LEU A 81 -9.90 -0.33 4.06
C LEU A 81 -10.08 -1.50 5.02
N ARG A 82 -9.79 -1.26 6.30
CA ARG A 82 -9.97 -2.27 7.36
C ARG A 82 -11.44 -2.33 7.75
N VAL A 83 -12.17 -3.27 7.16
CA VAL A 83 -13.57 -3.55 7.50
C VAL A 83 -13.61 -4.52 8.69
N GLU A 84 -14.35 -4.16 9.74
CA GLU A 84 -14.56 -5.05 10.87
C GLU A 84 -15.67 -6.06 10.54
N VAL A 85 -15.29 -7.33 10.46
CA VAL A 85 -16.24 -8.45 10.30
C VAL A 85 -16.48 -9.12 11.64
N LYS A 86 -17.75 -9.39 11.94
CA LYS A 86 -18.18 -10.11 13.15
C LYS A 86 -17.77 -11.58 13.08
N ASN A 87 -17.56 -12.18 14.25
CA ASN A 87 -17.21 -13.60 14.31
C ASN A 87 -18.43 -14.50 14.05
N TYR A 88 -18.22 -15.59 13.31
CA TYR A 88 -19.22 -16.62 13.06
C TYR A 88 -19.01 -17.83 13.96
N SER A 89 -20.01 -18.13 14.81
CA SER A 89 -19.88 -19.16 15.85
C SER A 89 -20.38 -20.56 15.44
N GLY A 90 -20.93 -20.73 14.23
CA GLY A 90 -21.57 -21.98 13.81
C GLY A 90 -22.93 -22.28 14.46
N LYS A 91 -23.63 -21.25 14.96
CA LYS A 91 -24.99 -21.37 15.54
C LYS A 91 -26.04 -21.06 14.48
N GLU A 92 -27.14 -21.82 14.44
CA GLU A 92 -28.26 -21.64 13.49
C GLU A 92 -28.89 -20.24 13.53
N SER A 93 -28.78 -19.51 14.64
CA SER A 93 -29.32 -18.15 14.79
C SER A 93 -28.57 -17.10 13.98
N LYS A 94 -27.34 -17.37 13.53
CA LYS A 94 -26.56 -16.46 12.68
C LYS A 94 -26.66 -16.90 11.23
N ASN A 95 -27.13 -16.01 10.37
CA ASN A 95 -27.23 -16.27 8.93
C ASN A 95 -25.82 -16.38 8.33
N LEU A 96 -25.42 -17.61 8.01
CA LEU A 96 -24.12 -17.93 7.40
C LEU A 96 -23.88 -17.17 6.10
N ILE A 97 -24.91 -17.02 5.27
CA ILE A 97 -24.83 -16.34 3.97
C ILE A 97 -24.51 -14.86 4.14
N LEU A 98 -25.15 -14.20 5.12
CA LEU A 98 -24.83 -12.80 5.44
C LEU A 98 -23.39 -12.65 5.91
N TRP A 99 -22.90 -13.56 6.75
CA TRP A 99 -21.52 -13.53 7.22
C TRP A 99 -20.51 -13.76 6.09
N ILE A 100 -20.75 -14.72 5.19
CA ILE A 100 -19.94 -14.93 3.99
C ILE A 100 -19.88 -13.64 3.16
N ARG A 101 -21.01 -12.95 3.01
CA ARG A 101 -21.07 -11.69 2.27
C ARG A 101 -20.28 -10.57 2.95
N GLU A 102 -20.34 -10.46 4.28
CA GLU A 102 -19.52 -9.51 5.06
C GLU A 102 -18.02 -9.76 4.85
N ILE A 103 -17.60 -11.02 4.87
CA ILE A 103 -16.21 -11.43 4.60
C ILE A 103 -15.80 -11.03 3.17
N GLU A 104 -16.60 -11.33 2.15
CA GLU A 104 -16.29 -10.94 0.78
C GLU A 104 -16.21 -9.42 0.60
N MET A 105 -17.06 -8.65 1.30
CA MET A 105 -16.96 -7.19 1.31
C MET A 105 -15.64 -6.74 1.94
N ALA A 106 -15.25 -7.31 3.07
CA ALA A 106 -13.97 -7.00 3.71
C ALA A 106 -12.76 -7.37 2.84
N MET A 107 -12.82 -8.48 2.10
CA MET A 107 -11.78 -8.87 1.15
C MET A 107 -11.64 -7.84 0.02
N ARG A 108 -12.77 -7.44 -0.60
CA ARG A 108 -12.78 -6.41 -1.67
C ARG A 108 -12.28 -5.07 -1.15
N SER A 109 -12.72 -4.64 0.03
CA SER A 109 -12.30 -3.39 0.66
C SER A 109 -10.84 -3.42 1.12
N GLY A 110 -10.35 -4.57 1.59
CA GLY A 110 -8.98 -4.79 2.02
C GLY A 110 -8.02 -5.15 0.88
N LEU A 111 -8.49 -5.22 -0.37
CA LEU A 111 -7.71 -5.61 -1.55
C LEU A 111 -7.00 -6.97 -1.37
N ILE A 112 -7.66 -7.91 -0.69
CA ILE A 112 -7.12 -9.24 -0.43
C ILE A 112 -7.38 -10.13 -1.63
N THR A 113 -6.35 -10.37 -2.43
CA THR A 113 -6.43 -11.15 -3.68
C THR A 113 -5.87 -12.56 -3.56
N LEU A 114 -4.94 -12.79 -2.63
CA LEU A 114 -4.26 -14.08 -2.49
C LEU A 114 -5.13 -15.09 -1.72
N ASP A 115 -5.32 -16.28 -2.27
CA ASP A 115 -6.18 -17.33 -1.72
C ASP A 115 -5.88 -17.64 -0.25
N HIS A 116 -4.61 -17.85 0.10
CA HIS A 116 -4.21 -18.14 1.48
C HIS A 116 -4.54 -16.99 2.45
N GLN A 117 -4.49 -15.73 2.00
CA GLN A 117 -4.86 -14.58 2.83
C GLN A 117 -6.37 -14.49 3.02
N GLN A 118 -7.14 -14.82 1.98
CA GLN A 118 -8.59 -14.88 2.06
C GLN A 118 -9.05 -15.96 3.03
N VAL A 119 -8.47 -17.16 2.92
CA VAL A 119 -8.74 -18.30 3.80
C VAL A 119 -8.30 -17.98 5.24
N SER A 120 -7.11 -17.42 5.43
CA SER A 120 -6.62 -17.02 6.76
C SER A 120 -7.53 -15.97 7.43
N LEU A 121 -7.96 -14.94 6.68
CA LEU A 121 -8.92 -13.96 7.18
C LEU A 121 -10.23 -14.63 7.60
N ALA A 122 -10.83 -15.43 6.73
CA ALA A 122 -12.10 -16.09 7.02
C ALA A 122 -12.00 -17.02 8.23
N THR A 123 -10.97 -17.85 8.30
CA THR A 123 -10.74 -18.77 9.42
C THR A 123 -10.45 -18.02 10.72
N SER A 124 -9.76 -16.87 10.68
CA SER A 124 -9.55 -16.01 11.86
C SER A 124 -10.84 -15.44 12.45
N LYS A 125 -11.91 -15.38 11.64
CA LYS A 125 -13.24 -14.88 12.00
C LYS A 125 -14.21 -15.99 12.38
N LEU A 126 -13.77 -17.25 12.37
CA LEU A 126 -14.54 -18.36 12.91
C LEU A 126 -14.36 -18.44 14.42
N ASP A 127 -15.44 -18.78 15.12
CA ASP A 127 -15.47 -18.94 16.57
C ASP A 127 -16.36 -20.13 16.96
N GLY A 128 -16.32 -20.53 18.23
CA GLY A 128 -17.10 -21.65 18.78
C GLY A 128 -17.06 -22.90 17.89
N ARG A 129 -18.25 -23.42 17.54
CA ARG A 129 -18.41 -24.64 16.74
C ARG A 129 -17.77 -24.54 15.36
N ALA A 130 -17.83 -23.38 14.72
CA ALA A 130 -17.24 -23.19 13.40
C ALA A 130 -15.71 -23.26 13.44
N ARG A 131 -15.10 -22.72 14.50
CA ARG A 131 -13.66 -22.81 14.70
C ARG A 131 -13.21 -24.22 15.03
N GLU A 132 -13.93 -24.92 15.92
CA GLU A 132 -13.67 -26.33 16.23
C GLU A 132 -13.72 -27.20 14.98
N TRP A 133 -14.77 -27.04 14.17
CA TRP A 133 -14.89 -27.73 12.88
C TRP A 133 -13.70 -27.45 11.97
N ALA A 134 -13.34 -26.18 11.76
CA ALA A 134 -12.22 -25.82 10.88
C ALA A 134 -10.89 -26.46 11.33
N LEU A 135 -10.66 -26.57 12.65
CA LEU A 135 -9.48 -27.23 13.22
C LEU A 135 -9.51 -28.76 13.06
N THR A 136 -10.70 -29.37 12.91
CA THR A 136 -10.83 -30.81 12.67
C THR A 136 -10.61 -31.20 11.22
N CYS A 137 -10.71 -30.25 10.28
CA CYS A 137 -10.56 -30.53 8.84
C CYS A 137 -9.11 -30.84 8.43
N SER A 138 -8.10 -30.29 9.12
CA SER A 138 -6.67 -30.65 8.92
C SER A 138 -5.79 -30.02 10.01
N THR A 139 -4.55 -30.49 10.12
CA THR A 139 -3.50 -29.90 10.94
C THR A 139 -3.02 -28.53 10.43
N SER A 140 -3.22 -28.24 9.15
CA SER A 140 -2.95 -26.93 8.54
C SER A 140 -4.16 -26.44 7.75
N VAL A 141 -4.56 -25.18 8.01
CA VAL A 141 -5.69 -24.51 7.35
C VAL A 141 -5.48 -24.44 5.83
N ASP A 142 -4.25 -24.20 5.38
CA ASP A 142 -3.91 -24.07 3.96
C ASP A 142 -4.07 -25.38 3.18
N ILE A 143 -3.99 -26.52 3.89
CA ILE A 143 -4.15 -27.85 3.28
C ILE A 143 -5.64 -28.26 3.25
N ALA A 144 -6.39 -27.93 4.31
CA ALA A 144 -7.84 -28.21 4.34
C ALA A 144 -8.62 -27.35 3.35
N PHE A 145 -8.16 -26.11 3.12
CA PHE A 145 -8.89 -25.10 2.36
C PHE A 145 -7.93 -24.37 1.41
N PRO A 146 -7.68 -24.91 0.21
CA PRO A 146 -6.73 -24.32 -0.73
C PRO A 146 -7.19 -22.98 -1.31
N THR A 147 -8.51 -22.72 -1.33
CA THR A 147 -9.10 -21.49 -1.88
C THR A 147 -10.30 -21.03 -1.04
N TRP A 148 -10.66 -19.74 -1.17
CA TRP A 148 -11.87 -19.19 -0.55
C TRP A 148 -13.15 -19.92 -0.98
N GLU A 149 -13.25 -20.27 -2.26
CA GLU A 149 -14.41 -21.01 -2.78
C GLU A 149 -14.54 -22.39 -2.12
N SER A 150 -13.43 -23.11 -1.94
CA SER A 150 -13.43 -24.40 -1.24
C SER A 150 -13.91 -24.28 0.20
N LEU A 151 -13.40 -23.28 0.95
CA LEU A 151 -13.83 -23.01 2.32
C LEU A 151 -15.32 -22.67 2.38
N LYS A 152 -15.79 -21.79 1.49
CA LYS A 152 -17.18 -21.34 1.39
C LYS A 152 -18.12 -22.50 1.11
N THR A 153 -17.82 -23.35 0.13
CA THR A 153 -18.65 -24.52 -0.19
C THR A 153 -18.75 -25.47 1.01
N GLN A 154 -17.64 -25.77 1.67
CA GLN A 154 -17.64 -26.65 2.84
C GLN A 154 -18.41 -26.05 4.02
N LEU A 155 -18.24 -24.75 4.29
CA LEU A 155 -19.00 -24.04 5.32
C LEU A 155 -20.50 -24.10 5.06
N VAL A 156 -20.93 -23.82 3.82
CA VAL A 156 -22.34 -23.91 3.42
C VAL A 156 -22.86 -25.33 3.58
N GLN A 157 -22.09 -26.35 3.20
CA GLN A 157 -22.50 -27.74 3.34
C GLN A 157 -22.67 -28.17 4.81
N VAL A 158 -21.78 -27.73 5.70
CA VAL A 158 -21.77 -28.16 7.11
C VAL A 158 -22.74 -27.37 7.97
N PHE A 159 -22.87 -26.06 7.73
CA PHE A 159 -23.60 -25.15 8.62
C PHE A 159 -24.92 -24.64 8.05
N SER A 160 -25.29 -24.99 6.82
CA SER A 160 -26.63 -24.67 6.32
C SER A 160 -27.69 -25.52 7.03
N PRO A 161 -28.79 -24.90 7.50
CA PRO A 161 -29.91 -25.65 8.02
C PRO A 161 -30.47 -26.62 6.97
N PRO A 162 -31.01 -27.77 7.38
CA PRO A 162 -31.75 -28.65 6.48
C PRO A 162 -32.85 -27.86 5.76
N ASN A 163 -33.04 -28.14 4.47
CA ASN A 163 -34.09 -27.52 3.66
C ASN A 163 -34.02 -25.98 3.58
N GLN A 164 -32.83 -25.37 3.67
CA GLN A 164 -32.67 -23.91 3.61
C GLN A 164 -33.39 -23.26 2.43
N ALA A 165 -33.27 -23.82 1.22
CA ALA A 165 -33.99 -23.33 0.04
C ALA A 165 -35.52 -23.35 0.22
N TYR A 166 -36.07 -24.39 0.83
CA TYR A 166 -37.50 -24.46 1.16
C TYR A 166 -37.87 -23.43 2.23
N ARG A 167 -37.05 -23.26 3.28
CA ARG A 167 -37.30 -22.28 4.35
C ARG A 167 -37.33 -20.86 3.81
N VAL A 168 -36.39 -20.52 2.93
CA VAL A 168 -36.33 -19.21 2.27
C VAL A 168 -37.54 -18.99 1.38
N ARG A 169 -37.89 -19.97 0.52
CA ARG A 169 -39.08 -19.90 -0.34
C ARG A 169 -40.37 -19.82 0.45
N SER A 170 -40.53 -20.63 1.50
CA SER A 170 -41.68 -20.62 2.39
C SER A 170 -41.82 -19.27 3.09
N ARG A 171 -40.71 -18.69 3.58
CA ARG A 171 -40.71 -17.34 4.17
C ARG A 171 -41.12 -16.30 3.14
N PHE A 172 -40.49 -16.29 1.97
CA PHE A 172 -40.82 -15.35 0.88
C PHE A 172 -42.31 -15.41 0.49
N LEU A 173 -42.87 -16.62 0.34
CA LEU A 173 -44.28 -16.82 -0.02
C LEU A 173 -45.25 -16.46 1.12
N SER A 174 -44.80 -16.50 2.38
CA SER A 174 -45.60 -16.13 3.55
C SER A 174 -45.47 -14.65 3.92
N THR A 175 -44.45 -13.95 3.43
CA THR A 175 -44.28 -12.51 3.61
C THR A 175 -45.44 -11.76 2.93
N ARG A 176 -46.25 -11.08 3.73
CA ARG A 176 -47.35 -10.22 3.26
C ARG A 176 -47.16 -8.82 3.84
N GLN A 177 -47.46 -7.79 3.06
CA GLN A 177 -47.28 -6.40 3.47
C GLN A 177 -48.03 -6.07 4.77
N GLY A 178 -49.25 -6.57 4.93
CA GLY A 178 -50.03 -6.40 6.17
C GLY A 178 -50.18 -4.92 6.54
N LYS A 179 -49.73 -4.57 7.75
CA LYS A 179 -49.71 -3.20 8.28
C LYS A 179 -48.31 -2.56 8.23
N ASN A 180 -47.33 -3.22 7.63
CA ASN A 180 -45.95 -2.72 7.58
C ASN A 180 -45.85 -1.57 6.58
N GLU A 181 -44.94 -0.63 6.85
CA GLU A 181 -44.57 0.38 5.86
C GLU A 181 -44.00 -0.30 4.60
N LEU A 182 -44.22 0.33 3.45
CA LEU A 182 -43.79 -0.22 2.16
C LEU A 182 -42.27 -0.44 2.12
N SER A 183 -41.50 0.46 2.73
CA SER A 183 -40.05 0.38 2.89
C SER A 183 -39.62 -0.91 3.60
N ASP A 184 -40.22 -1.20 4.75
CA ASP A 184 -39.90 -2.37 5.57
C ASP A 184 -40.30 -3.67 4.85
N TYR A 185 -41.46 -3.69 4.21
CA TYR A 185 -41.91 -4.83 3.42
C TYR A 185 -40.98 -5.12 2.23
N VAL A 186 -40.58 -4.07 1.49
CA VAL A 186 -39.65 -4.21 0.37
C VAL A 186 -38.27 -4.68 0.86
N GLN A 187 -37.81 -4.19 2.00
CA GLN A 187 -36.55 -4.63 2.59
C GLN A 187 -36.62 -6.11 3.01
N GLU A 188 -37.72 -6.55 3.60
CA GLU A 188 -37.93 -7.95 3.94
C GLU A 188 -37.92 -8.86 2.70
N LEU A 189 -38.61 -8.47 1.62
CA LEU A 189 -38.60 -9.20 0.35
C LEU A 189 -37.19 -9.29 -0.26
N ARG A 190 -36.41 -8.20 -0.24
CA ARG A 190 -35.02 -8.22 -0.73
C ARG A 190 -34.15 -9.18 0.07
N THR A 191 -34.23 -9.12 1.40
CA THR A 191 -33.45 -10.03 2.25
C THR A 191 -33.82 -11.51 2.02
N ALA A 192 -35.10 -11.80 1.79
CA ALA A 192 -35.57 -13.15 1.47
C ALA A 192 -35.09 -13.61 0.08
N HIS A 193 -35.08 -12.73 -0.92
CA HIS A 193 -34.55 -13.02 -2.25
C HIS A 193 -33.04 -13.30 -2.24
N ASP A 194 -32.26 -12.46 -1.56
CA ASP A 194 -30.80 -12.56 -1.54
C ASP A 194 -30.32 -13.82 -0.81
N CYS A 195 -31.12 -14.35 0.12
CA CYS A 195 -30.88 -15.65 0.76
C CYS A 195 -31.16 -16.86 -0.16
N ASN A 196 -31.78 -16.68 -1.33
CA ASN A 196 -32.15 -17.73 -2.29
C ASN A 196 -31.19 -17.83 -3.49
N ALA A 197 -30.24 -16.89 -3.62
CA ALA A 197 -29.36 -16.76 -4.79
C ALA A 197 -28.00 -17.48 -4.65
N VAL A 198 -27.88 -18.45 -3.74
CA VAL A 198 -26.69 -19.29 -3.54
C VAL A 198 -27.03 -20.74 -3.83
#